data_AF-A0A962SSH5-F1
#
_entry.id   AF-A0A962SSH5-F1
#
_cell.length_a   1.000
_cell.length_b   1.000
_cell.length_c   1.000
_cell.angle_alpha   90.00
_cell.angle_beta   90.00
_cell.angle_gamma   90.00
#
_symmetry.space_group_name_H-M   'P 1'
#
loop_
_entity.id
_entity.type
_entity.pdbx_description
1 polymer ?
#
loop_
_entity_poly.entity_id
_entity_poly.type
_entity_poly.pdbx_seq_one_letter_code
_entity_poly.pdbx_strand_id
1 'polypeptide(L)'
;RVARDLRAQGAEAAERIRADADRQQTVILADAFKQAEELRGEGDRKSAAIYAAAYNQNHEFYAFYRSLNAYRGMFNSGSDIMVLEPDAEFFRYFNESRGER
;
A
#
# COMPACT_ATOMS: atom_id res chain seq x y z
N ARG A 1 -42.78 -43.20 -6.32
CA ARG A 1 -43.07 -41.79 -6.69
C ARG A 1 -42.49 -40.85 -5.63
N VAL A 2 -42.89 -41.00 -4.36
CA VAL A 2 -42.36 -40.26 -3.17
C VAL A 2 -40.82 -40.12 -3.10
N ALA A 3 -40.05 -41.19 -3.34
CA ALA A 3 -38.58 -41.12 -3.27
C ALA A 3 -37.93 -40.28 -4.39
N ARG A 4 -38.60 -40.10 -5.53
CA ARG A 4 -38.14 -39.19 -6.59
C ARG A 4 -38.41 -37.74 -6.20
N ASP A 5 -39.58 -37.49 -5.65
CA ASP A 5 -40.02 -36.14 -5.26
C ASP A 5 -39.13 -35.58 -4.13
N LEU A 6 -38.80 -36.41 -3.13
CA LEU A 6 -37.87 -36.03 -2.05
C LEU A 6 -36.46 -35.70 -2.57
N ARG A 7 -35.95 -36.44 -3.56
CA ARG A 7 -34.64 -36.13 -4.16
C ARG A 7 -34.68 -34.85 -4.98
N ALA A 8 -35.78 -34.60 -5.69
CA ALA A 8 -35.96 -33.36 -6.45
C ALA A 8 -36.01 -32.15 -5.51
N GLN A 9 -36.75 -32.24 -4.41
CA GLN A 9 -36.80 -31.19 -3.39
C GLN A 9 -35.44 -30.95 -2.72
N GLY A 10 -34.71 -32.02 -2.39
CA GLY A 10 -33.35 -31.91 -1.85
C GLY A 10 -32.38 -31.26 -2.83
N ALA A 11 -32.47 -31.59 -4.12
CA ALA A 11 -31.65 -30.99 -5.17
C ALA A 11 -31.95 -29.49 -5.35
N GLU A 12 -33.23 -29.11 -5.35
CA GLU A 12 -33.65 -27.71 -5.44
C GLU A 12 -33.15 -26.89 -4.23
N ALA A 13 -33.30 -27.43 -3.02
CA ALA A 13 -32.83 -26.76 -1.81
C ALA A 13 -31.30 -26.61 -1.82
N ALA A 14 -30.56 -27.64 -2.23
CA ALA A 14 -29.11 -27.59 -2.36
C ALA A 14 -28.66 -26.56 -3.40
N GLU A 15 -29.36 -26.47 -4.54
CA GLU A 15 -29.07 -25.49 -5.58
C GLU A 15 -29.31 -24.06 -5.09
N ARG A 16 -30.42 -23.84 -4.38
CA ARG A 16 -30.72 -22.54 -3.79
C ARG A 16 -29.66 -22.11 -2.77
N ILE A 17 -29.22 -23.03 -1.91
CA ILE A 17 -28.16 -22.76 -0.92
C ILE A 17 -26.85 -22.40 -1.60
N ARG A 18 -26.45 -23.15 -2.64
CA ARG A 18 -25.22 -22.86 -3.40
C ARG A 18 -25.28 -21.50 -4.08
N ALA A 19 -26.37 -21.21 -4.79
CA ALA A 19 -26.55 -19.92 -5.45
C ALA A 19 -26.57 -18.74 -4.46
N ASP A 20 -27.10 -18.95 -3.25
CA ASP A 20 -27.06 -17.94 -2.19
C ASP A 20 -25.65 -17.73 -1.65
N ALA A 21 -24.92 -18.82 -1.39
CA ALA A 21 -23.54 -18.77 -0.93
C ALA A 21 -22.62 -18.07 -1.94
N ASP A 22 -22.75 -18.39 -3.24
CA ASP A 22 -21.96 -17.76 -4.31
C ASP A 22 -22.23 -16.25 -4.40
N ARG A 23 -23.50 -15.85 -4.23
CA ARG A 23 -23.87 -14.43 -4.19
C ARG A 23 -23.27 -13.73 -2.98
N GLN A 24 -23.39 -14.33 -1.79
CA GLN A 24 -22.83 -13.77 -0.56
C GLN A 24 -21.32 -13.64 -0.66
N GLN A 25 -20.63 -14.67 -1.17
CA GLN A 25 -19.18 -14.62 -1.41
C GLN A 25 -18.80 -13.44 -2.29
N THR A 26 -19.50 -13.26 -3.40
CA THR A 26 -19.24 -12.16 -4.35
C THR A 26 -19.41 -10.80 -3.69
N VAL A 27 -20.49 -10.61 -2.92
CA VAL A 27 -20.75 -9.36 -2.19
C VAL A 27 -19.67 -9.09 -1.14
N ILE A 28 -19.33 -10.09 -0.33
CA ILE A 28 -18.30 -9.95 0.72
C ILE A 28 -16.95 -9.56 0.12
N LEU A 29 -16.54 -10.21 -0.97
CA LEU A 29 -15.28 -9.89 -1.63
C LEU A 29 -15.30 -8.48 -2.24
N ALA A 30 -16.41 -8.08 -2.86
CA ALA A 30 -16.56 -6.74 -3.41
C ALA A 30 -16.52 -5.66 -2.31
N ASP A 31 -17.20 -5.86 -1.20
CA ASP A 31 -17.21 -4.93 -0.07
C ASP A 31 -15.84 -4.85 0.60
N ALA A 32 -15.15 -5.99 0.77
CA ALA A 32 -13.80 -6.02 1.31
C ALA A 32 -12.81 -5.27 0.39
N PHE A 33 -12.92 -5.48 -0.92
CA PHE A 33 -12.08 -4.77 -1.89
C PHE A 33 -12.34 -3.26 -1.88
N LYS A 34 -13.62 -2.86 -1.86
CA LYS A 34 -14.02 -1.45 -1.75
C LYS A 34 -13.42 -0.81 -0.50
N GLN A 35 -13.58 -1.44 0.68
CA GLN A 35 -13.05 -0.92 1.94
C GLN A 35 -11.52 -0.81 1.91
N ALA A 36 -10.84 -1.78 1.30
CA ALA A 36 -9.38 -1.75 1.18
C ALA A 36 -8.91 -0.57 0.30
N GLU A 37 -9.58 -0.30 -0.82
CA GLU A 37 -9.26 0.84 -1.69
C GLU A 37 -9.60 2.19 -1.04
N GLU A 38 -10.72 2.28 -0.31
CA GLU A 38 -11.07 3.47 0.46
C GLU A 38 -10.00 3.78 1.52
N LEU A 39 -9.59 2.77 2.30
CA LEU A 39 -8.57 2.92 3.33
C LEU A 39 -7.20 3.30 2.73
N ARG A 40 -6.83 2.68 1.60
CA ARG A 40 -5.60 3.04 0.88
C ARG A 40 -5.65 4.49 0.40
N GLY A 41 -6.75 4.90 -0.24
CA GLY A 41 -6.92 6.26 -0.73
C GLY A 41 -6.93 7.31 0.39
N GLU A 42 -7.47 6.99 1.57
CA GLU A 42 -7.36 7.85 2.75
C GLU A 42 -5.93 7.97 3.28
N GLY A 43 -5.20 6.84 3.30
CA GLY A 43 -3.78 6.81 3.69
C GLY A 43 -2.93 7.67 2.76
N ASP A 44 -3.10 7.50 1.45
CA ASP A 44 -2.36 8.24 0.43
C ASP A 44 -2.66 9.74 0.51
N ARG A 45 -3.93 10.10 0.72
CA ARG A 45 -4.34 11.51 0.91
C ARG A 45 -3.70 12.13 2.14
N LYS A 46 -3.72 11.43 3.29
CA LYS A 46 -3.11 11.91 4.54
C LYS A 46 -1.59 12.05 4.37
N SER A 47 -0.95 11.07 3.75
CA SER A 47 0.48 11.07 3.45
C SER A 47 0.85 12.28 2.59
N ALA A 48 0.16 12.49 1.47
CA ALA A 48 0.38 13.62 0.58
C ALA A 48 0.16 14.97 1.29
N ALA A 49 -0.89 15.08 2.12
CA ALA A 49 -1.16 16.29 2.88
C ALA A 49 -0.06 16.60 3.91
N ILE A 50 0.44 15.59 4.63
CA ILE A 50 1.56 15.73 5.58
C ILE A 50 2.83 16.15 4.84
N TYR A 51 3.12 15.52 3.70
CA TYR A 51 4.29 15.90 2.89
C TYR A 51 4.19 17.34 2.38
N ALA A 52 3.03 17.76 1.87
CA ALA A 52 2.81 19.13 1.43
C ALA A 52 2.93 20.14 2.58
N ALA A 53 2.39 19.83 3.76
CA ALA A 53 2.51 20.68 4.94
C ALA A 53 3.96 20.81 5.41
N ALA A 54 4.72 19.70 5.44
CA ALA A 54 6.13 19.70 5.82
C ALA A 54 6.99 20.51 4.84
N TYR A 55 6.76 20.35 3.54
CA TYR A 55 7.45 21.11 2.49
C TYR A 55 7.23 22.62 2.65
N ASN A 56 5.99 23.04 2.92
CA ASN A 56 5.64 24.45 3.11
C ASN A 56 6.20 25.04 4.42
N GLN A 57 6.39 24.23 5.45
CA GLN A 57 6.95 24.71 6.73
C GLN A 57 8.47 24.86 6.69
N ASN A 58 9.19 23.91 6.10
CA ASN A 58 10.64 23.98 5.95
C ASN A 58 11.11 23.08 4.80
N HIS A 59 11.40 23.72 3.67
CA HIS A 59 11.85 23.05 2.46
C HIS A 59 13.14 22.23 2.65
N GLU A 60 14.12 22.79 3.38
CA GLU A 60 15.42 22.15 3.64
C GLU A 60 15.28 20.89 4.51
N PHE A 61 14.45 20.96 5.56
CA PHE A 61 14.19 19.78 6.40
C PHE A 61 13.50 18.66 5.62
N TYR A 62 12.55 19.00 4.73
CA TYR A 62 11.88 18.03 3.87
C TYR A 62 12.86 17.35 2.89
N ALA A 63 13.71 18.13 2.23
CA ALA A 63 14.71 17.62 1.31
C ALA A 63 15.70 16.67 2.01
N PHE A 64 16.14 17.03 3.22
CA PHE A 64 16.96 16.18 4.08
C PHE A 64 16.24 14.89 4.53
N TYR A 65 14.99 14.96 4.99
CA TYR A 65 14.25 13.77 5.42
C TYR A 65 13.94 12.81 4.26
N ARG A 66 13.72 13.34 3.06
CA ARG A 66 13.54 12.55 1.83
C ARG A 66 14.82 11.85 1.41
N SER A 67 15.98 12.52 1.51
CA SER A 67 17.27 11.87 1.23
C SER A 67 17.57 10.75 2.23
N LEU A 68 17.26 10.94 3.53
CA LEU A 68 17.39 9.89 4.55
C LEU A 68 16.57 8.63 4.26
N ASN A 69 15.32 8.79 3.80
CA ASN A 69 14.49 7.65 3.42
C ASN A 69 15.01 6.95 2.16
N ALA A 70 15.53 7.70 1.19
CA ALA A 70 16.18 7.13 0.02
C ALA A 70 17.40 6.28 0.39
N TYR A 71 18.25 6.76 1.31
CA TYR A 71 19.36 5.95 1.84
C TYR A 71 18.86 4.63 2.44
N ARG A 72 17.84 4.70 3.31
CA ARG A 72 17.29 3.50 3.96
C ARG A 72 16.77 2.46 2.97
N GLY A 73 16.15 2.90 1.87
CA GLY A 73 15.69 2.01 0.81
C GLY A 73 16.84 1.31 0.07
N MET A 74 17.87 2.07 -0.30
CA MET A 74 19.04 1.55 -1.04
C MET A 74 19.91 0.61 -0.20
N PHE A 75 19.96 0.79 1.13
CA PHE A 75 20.74 -0.10 2.01
C PHE A 75 20.00 -1.36 2.45
N ASN A 76 18.70 -1.50 2.15
CA ASN A 76 17.91 -2.67 2.51
C ASN A 76 18.05 -3.82 1.48
N SER A 77 18.52 -3.52 0.26
CA SER A 77 18.93 -4.49 -0.76
C SER A 77 20.42 -4.73 -0.64
N GLY A 78 20.84 -5.75 0.12
CA GLY A 78 22.24 -6.05 0.46
C GLY A 78 23.19 -6.41 -0.69
N SER A 79 22.89 -6.02 -1.93
CA SER A 79 23.64 -6.39 -3.15
C SER A 79 23.87 -5.23 -4.14
N ASP A 80 23.46 -4.00 -3.82
CA ASP A 80 23.58 -2.89 -4.77
C ASP A 80 25.00 -2.28 -4.75
N ILE A 81 25.77 -2.51 -5.82
CA ILE A 81 27.03 -1.80 -6.08
C ILE A 81 26.67 -0.35 -6.40
N MET A 82 26.89 0.53 -5.43
CA MET A 82 26.60 1.95 -5.53
C MET A 82 27.79 2.66 -6.17
N VAL A 83 27.69 3.06 -7.45
CA VAL A 83 28.66 3.98 -8.06
C VAL A 83 28.31 5.39 -7.58
N LEU A 84 29.06 5.83 -6.57
CA LEU A 84 28.85 7.09 -5.89
C LEU A 84 29.82 8.14 -6.42
N GLU A 85 29.31 9.11 -7.17
CA GLU A 85 30.06 10.35 -7.43
C GLU A 85 30.12 11.15 -6.13
N PRO A 86 31.32 11.55 -5.65
CA PRO A 86 31.50 12.25 -4.36
C PRO A 86 30.75 13.58 -4.24
N ASP A 87 30.42 14.17 -5.39
CA ASP A 87 29.76 15.45 -5.64
C ASP A 87 28.27 15.29 -6.01
N ALA A 88 27.76 14.06 -6.03
CA ALA A 88 26.34 13.83 -6.25
C ALA A 88 25.51 14.62 -5.22
N GLU A 89 24.44 15.27 -5.69
CA GLU A 89 23.46 16.00 -4.86
C GLU A 89 22.93 15.14 -3.70
N PHE A 90 23.00 13.83 -3.89
CA PHE A 90 22.78 12.79 -2.89
C PHE A 90 23.62 12.94 -1.61
N PHE A 91 24.85 13.47 -1.63
CA PHE A 91 25.69 13.65 -0.43
C PHE A 91 25.72 15.07 0.12
N ARG A 92 25.00 16.01 -0.51
CA ARG A 92 25.05 17.44 -0.14
C ARG A 92 24.95 17.64 1.37
N TYR A 93 23.93 17.07 2.02
CA TYR A 93 23.72 17.21 3.47
C TYR A 93 24.76 16.50 4.35
N PHE A 94 25.37 15.41 3.88
CA PHE A 94 26.44 14.72 4.61
C PHE A 94 27.76 15.49 4.53
N ASN A 95 28.07 16.06 3.36
CA ASN A 95 29.25 16.89 3.14
C ASN A 95 29.14 18.24 3.85
N GLU A 96 27.95 18.84 3.92
CA GLU A 96 27.69 20.11 4.61
C GLU A 96 27.76 19.97 6.14
N SER A 97 27.45 18.79 6.69
CA SER A 97 27.62 18.49 8.12
C SER A 97 29.08 18.28 8.55
N ARG A 98 30.01 18.00 7.62
CA ARG A 98 31.45 18.17 7.84
C ARG A 98 31.77 19.65 7.67
N GLY A 99 31.42 20.42 8.69
CA GLY A 99 31.64 21.86 8.70
C GLY A 99 33.06 22.20 8.23
N GLU A 100 33.13 23.06 7.21
CA GLU A 100 34.28 23.93 7.04
C GLU A 100 34.43 24.72 8.35
N ARG A 101 35.46 24.36 9.12
CA ARG A 101 36.13 25.27 10.03
C ARG A 101 37.41 25.70 9.36
#